data_AF-A0A2Z4W9H7-F1
#
_entry.id   AF-A0A2Z4W9H7-F1
#
_cell.length_a   1.000
_cell.length_b   1.000
_cell.length_c   1.000
_cell.angle_alpha   90.00
_cell.angle_beta   90.00
_cell.angle_gamma   90.00
#
_symmetry.space_group_name_H-M   'P 1'
#
loop_
_entity.id
_entity.type
_entity.pdbx_description
1 polymer ?
#
loop_
_entity_poly.entity_id
_entity_poly.type
_entity_poly.pdbx_seq_one_letter_code
_entity_poly.pdbx_strand_id
1 'polypeptide(L)' 'MANKKEKQVSVKALVNICYDKGFYKINEEFKVRISEAQEMNDRGYVELMEESPIDVEDQEEVIEEGE' A
#
# COMPACT_ATOMS: atom_id res chain seq x y z
N MET A 1 21.89 18.41 -7.06
CA MET A 1 20.55 18.12 -7.62
C MET A 1 19.61 17.83 -6.45
N ALA A 2 18.45 18.48 -6.39
CA ALA A 2 17.51 18.33 -5.28
C ALA A 2 16.88 16.93 -5.29
N ASN A 3 17.16 16.13 -4.27
CA ASN A 3 16.43 14.90 -3.98
C ASN A 3 15.01 15.28 -3.53
N LYS A 4 14.12 15.52 -4.49
CA LYS A 4 12.70 15.70 -4.26
C LYS A 4 12.20 14.35 -3.75
N LYS A 5 12.05 14.20 -2.43
CA LYS A 5 11.41 13.03 -1.81
C LYS A 5 10.03 12.93 -2.45
N GLU A 6 9.88 12.03 -3.41
CA GLU A 6 8.59 11.75 -4.03
C GLU A 6 7.66 11.25 -2.93
N LYS A 7 6.53 11.93 -2.73
CA LYS A 7 5.52 11.50 -1.77
C LYS A 7 5.05 10.11 -2.19
N GLN A 8 5.16 9.15 -1.30
CA GLN A 8 4.58 7.83 -1.46
C GLN A 8 3.29 7.77 -0.67
N VAL A 9 2.31 7.05 -1.20
CA VAL A 9 1.01 6.83 -0.57
C VAL A 9 0.75 5.33 -0.51
N SER A 10 0.02 4.89 0.51
CA SER A 10 -0.45 3.51 0.62
C SER A 10 -1.65 3.32 -0.31
N VAL A 11 -1.65 2.23 -1.05
CA VAL A 11 -2.76 1.84 -1.92
C VAL A 11 -3.09 0.38 -1.71
N LYS A 12 -4.35 0.03 -1.93
CA LYS A 12 -4.84 -1.34 -1.90
C LYS A 12 -5.03 -1.87 -3.31
N ALA A 13 -4.43 -2.99 -3.63
CA ALA A 13 -4.55 -3.64 -4.93
C ALA A 13 -5.98 -4.16 -5.15
N LEU A 14 -6.62 -3.75 -6.24
CA LEU A 14 -7.91 -4.30 -6.68
C LEU A 14 -7.74 -5.45 -7.69
N VAL A 15 -6.55 -5.55 -8.28
CA VAL A 15 -6.14 -6.60 -9.22
C VAL A 15 -4.79 -7.17 -8.81
N ASN A 16 -4.43 -8.35 -9.33
CA ASN A 16 -3.05 -8.84 -9.19
C ASN A 16 -2.12 -7.93 -10.02
N ILE A 17 -1.23 -7.20 -9.34
CA ILE A 17 -0.36 -6.22 -9.98
C ILE A 17 1.10 -6.49 -9.63
N CYS A 18 1.95 -6.46 -10.65
CA CYS A 18 3.40 -6.46 -10.47
C CYS A 18 3.87 -5.00 -10.50
N TYR A 19 4.41 -4.52 -9.39
CA TYR A 19 4.91 -3.15 -9.27
C TYR A 19 6.32 -3.14 -8.70
N ASP A 20 7.22 -2.40 -9.36
CA ASP A 20 8.67 -2.36 -9.13
C ASP A 20 9.31 -3.75 -9.19
N LYS A 21 9.40 -4.44 -8.04
CA LYS A 21 9.92 -5.82 -7.90
C LYS A 21 9.00 -6.70 -7.05
N GLY A 22 7.84 -6.18 -6.65
CA GLY A 22 6.84 -6.87 -5.85
C GLY A 22 5.69 -7.37 -6.72
N PHE A 23 5.14 -8.53 -6.37
CA PHE A 23 3.88 -9.01 -6.90
C PHE A 23 2.83 -8.91 -5.80
N TYR A 24 1.84 -8.06 -6.00
CA TYR A 24 0.79 -7.77 -5.04
C TYR A 24 -0.50 -8.43 -5.50
N LYS A 25 -1.13 -9.18 -4.60
CA LYS A 25 -2.42 -9.81 -4.87
C LYS A 25 -3.57 -8.86 -4.58
N ILE A 26 -4.76 -9.21 -5.08
CA ILE A 26 -6.00 -8.49 -4.75
C ILE A 26 -6.16 -8.39 -3.23
N ASN A 27 -6.54 -7.20 -2.75
CA ASN A 27 -6.62 -6.78 -1.35
C ASN A 27 -5.29 -6.58 -0.61
N GLU A 28 -4.13 -6.76 -1.26
CA GLU A 28 -2.86 -6.40 -0.61
C GLU A 28 -2.61 -4.90 -0.64
N GLU A 29 -2.01 -4.40 0.43
CA GLU A 29 -1.64 -2.99 0.59
C GLU A 29 -0.15 -2.79 0.31
N PHE A 30 0.17 -1.75 -0.45
CA PHE A 30 1.55 -1.44 -0.80
C PHE A 30 1.76 0.05 -1.04
N LYS A 31 3.02 0.48 -1.01
CA LYS A 31 3.40 1.89 -1.16
C LYS A 31 3.81 2.17 -2.59
N VAL A 32 3.16 3.16 -3.19
CA VAL A 32 3.45 3.64 -4.54
C VAL A 32 3.69 5.13 -4.52
N ARG A 33 4.38 5.65 -5.54
CA ARG A 33 4.57 7.09 -5.70
C ARG A 33 3.22 7.73 -6.00
N ILE A 34 2.93 8.89 -5.42
CA ILE A 34 1.63 9.56 -5.58
C ILE A 34 1.24 9.79 -7.06
N SER A 35 2.21 10.09 -7.92
CA SER A 35 1.98 10.25 -9.36
C SER A 35 1.48 8.96 -10.01
N GLU A 36 2.10 7.83 -9.68
CA GLU A 36 1.71 6.51 -10.18
C GLU A 36 0.40 6.03 -9.54
N ALA A 37 0.22 6.32 -8.24
CA ALA A 37 -0.96 5.96 -7.48
C ALA A 37 -2.23 6.55 -8.09
N GLN A 38 -2.19 7.83 -8.49
CA GLN A 38 -3.31 8.48 -9.17
C GLN A 38 -3.61 7.81 -10.51
N GLU A 39 -2.59 7.52 -11.33
CA GLU A 39 -2.79 6.85 -12.62
C GLU A 39 -3.37 5.44 -12.45
N MET A 40 -2.86 4.68 -11.48
CA MET A 40 -3.36 3.32 -11.19
C MET A 40 -4.77 3.33 -10.62
N ASN A 41 -5.12 4.35 -9.82
CA ASN A 41 -6.47 4.52 -9.29
C ASN A 41 -7.47 4.90 -10.38
N ASP A 42 -7.10 5.83 -11.27
CA ASP A 42 -7.93 6.23 -12.42
C ASP A 42 -8.20 5.05 -13.36
N ARG A 43 -7.22 4.17 -13.52
CA ARG A 43 -7.36 2.90 -14.27
C ARG A 43 -8.11 1.81 -13.52
N GLY A 44 -8.42 2.00 -12.24
CA GLY A 44 -9.11 1.01 -11.40
C GLY A 44 -8.26 -0.19 -10.99
N TYR A 45 -6.92 -0.08 -11.01
CA TYR A 45 -6.02 -1.14 -10.56
C TYR A 45 -5.81 -1.13 -9.04
N VAL A 46 -5.85 0.05 -8.42
CA VAL A 46 -5.61 0.23 -6.99
C VAL A 46 -6.61 1.22 -6.40
N GLU A 47 -6.89 1.08 -5.11
CA GLU A 47 -7.67 2.01 -4.32
C GLU A 47 -6.71 2.83 -3.44
N LEU A 48 -6.77 4.15 -3.54
CA LEU A 48 -5.98 5.04 -2.69
C LEU A 48 -6.48 4.88 -1.25
N MET A 49 -5.61 4.42 -0.34
CA MET A 49 -5.92 4.43 1.08
C MET A 49 -5.39 5.73 1.67
N GLU A 50 -6.31 6.59 2.11
CA GLU A 50 -5.97 7.84 2.78
C GLU A 50 -5.09 7.51 4.00
N GLU A 51 -3.90 8.11 4.06
CA GLU A 51 -2.94 7.89 5.14
C GLU A 51 -3.57 8.33 6.47
N SER A 52 -4.22 7.40 7.18
CA SER A 52 -4.19 7.49 8.63
C SER A 52 -2.71 7.36 9.03
N PRO A 53 -2.16 8.27 9.85
CA PRO A 53 -0.85 8.09 10.44
C PRO A 53 -0.96 6.94 11.45
N ILE A 54 -1.01 5.71 10.94
CA ILE A 54 -0.80 4.51 11.73
C ILE A 54 0.70 4.32 11.71
N ASP A 55 1.38 4.94 12.69
CA ASP A 55 2.59 4.40 13.26
C ASP A 55 2.33 2.92 13.53
N VAL A 56 2.76 2.06 12.61
CA VAL A 56 2.81 0.61 12.84
C VAL A 56 4.00 0.30 13.76
N GLU A 57 3.93 0.84 14.98
CA GLU A 57 4.36 0.16 16.20
C GLU A 57 3.12 -0.55 16.73
N ASP A 58 2.76 -1.70 16.14
CA ASP A 58 2.10 -2.81 16.84
C ASP A 58 2.00 -4.02 15.89
N GLN A 59 3.07 -4.80 15.82
CA GLN A 59 2.95 -6.22 15.54
C GLN A 59 3.39 -6.96 16.81
N GLU A 60 2.62 -6.86 17.90
CA GLU A 60 2.80 -7.79 19.03
C GLU A 60 1.47 -8.10 19.74
N GLU A 61 1.00 -9.32 19.45
CA GLU A 61 0.24 -10.26 20.30
C GLU A 61 -1.19 -9.93 20.77
N VAL A 62 -2.12 -10.88 20.54
CA VAL A 62 -2.62 -11.79 21.60
C VAL A 62 -3.37 -13.01 21.06
N ILE A 63 -3.00 -14.16 21.64
CA ILE A 63 -3.64 -15.49 21.85
C ILE A 63 -5.18 -15.49 22.04
N GLU A 64 -5.98 -16.54 21.76
CA GLU A 64 -6.20 -17.87 22.40
C GLU A 64 -7.28 -18.61 21.51
N GLU A 65 -7.51 -19.92 21.45
CA GLU A 65 -7.90 -20.94 22.45
C GLU A 65 -7.49 -22.32 21.84
N GLY A 66 -6.97 -23.33 22.54
CA GLY A 66 -7.49 -23.94 23.76
C GLY A 66 -8.30 -25.19 23.39
N GLU A 67 -7.64 -26.35 23.20
CA GLU A 67 -8.19 -27.72 23.39
C GLU A 67 -7.06 -28.75 23.58
#